data_AF-A0A061HER8-F1
#
_entry.id   AF-A0A061HER8-F1
#
_cell.length_a   1.000
_cell.length_b   1.000
_cell.length_c   1.000
_cell.angle_alpha   90.00
_cell.angle_beta   90.00
_cell.angle_gamma   90.00
#
_symmetry.space_group_name_H-M   'P 1'
#
loop_
_entity.id
_entity.type
_entity.pdbx_description
1 polymer ?
#
loop_
_entity_poly.entity_id
_entity_poly.type
_entity_poly.pdbx_seq_one_letter_code
_entity_poly.pdbx_strand_id
1 'polypeptide(L)'
;MQSSGLDGEADGEEDFSKVLLGMMEQLTNKDILYEPMKELDDKFPEWMEKNAEKVGDADLIRYREQQVYVREIVQRFESKTYTDETEADKEYIVERMQKMQAAGSPPVDLVGDMAKAQEIFGAAQDGCPMQ
;
A
#
# COMPACT_ATOMS: atom_id res chain seq x y z
N MET A 1 -19.73 3.47 48.30
CA MET A 1 -19.85 4.77 47.60
C MET A 1 -18.45 5.37 47.63
N GLN A 2 -17.70 5.57 46.54
CA GLN A 2 -18.02 5.86 45.14
C GLN A 2 -17.02 5.14 44.22
N SER A 3 -17.50 4.68 43.07
CA SER A 3 -16.68 4.33 41.89
C SER A 3 -16.59 5.58 41.02
N SER A 4 -15.38 5.98 40.62
CA SER A 4 -15.10 6.96 39.55
C SER A 4 -13.60 6.85 39.27
N GLY A 5 -13.08 6.73 38.06
CA GLY A 5 -13.65 6.56 36.73
C GLY A 5 -12.50 6.06 35.84
N LEU A 6 -12.78 5.15 34.93
CA LEU A 6 -11.87 4.71 33.88
C LEU A 6 -12.55 5.08 32.57
N ASP A 7 -12.33 6.31 32.13
CA ASP A 7 -12.85 6.85 30.87
C ASP A 7 -11.74 7.74 30.32
N GLY A 8 -10.90 7.18 29.43
CA GLY A 8 -9.72 7.86 28.91
C GLY A 8 -9.01 7.18 27.75
N GLU A 9 -9.59 6.16 27.11
CA GLU A 9 -8.91 5.39 26.05
C GLU A 9 -9.55 5.52 24.65
N ALA A 10 -10.73 6.12 24.50
CA ALA A 10 -11.42 6.19 23.19
C ALA A 10 -11.03 7.39 22.29
N ASP A 11 -10.41 8.45 22.83
CA ASP A 11 -10.08 9.68 22.08
C ASP A 11 -8.84 9.51 21.19
N GLY A 12 -7.88 8.67 21.63
CA GLY A 12 -6.62 8.44 20.89
C GLY A 12 -6.77 7.56 19.64
N GLU A 13 -7.71 6.60 19.65
CA GLU A 13 -7.94 5.71 18.50
C GLU A 13 -8.63 6.45 17.33
N GLU A 14 -9.54 7.38 17.64
CA GLU A 14 -10.26 8.15 16.63
C GLU A 14 -9.37 9.22 15.98
N ASP A 15 -8.52 9.89 16.76
CA ASP A 15 -7.49 10.81 16.25
C ASP A 15 -6.42 10.08 15.44
N PHE A 16 -5.97 8.90 15.89
CA PHE A 16 -5.04 8.08 15.13
C PHE A 16 -5.62 7.61 13.80
N SER A 17 -6.90 7.20 13.78
CA SER A 17 -7.60 6.80 12.56
C SER A 17 -7.72 7.96 11.56
N LYS A 18 -7.94 9.18 12.02
CA LYS A 18 -7.98 10.40 11.18
C LYS A 18 -6.60 10.74 10.62
N VAL A 19 -5.54 10.60 11.41
CA VAL A 19 -4.15 10.77 10.94
C VAL A 19 -3.80 9.73 9.88
N LEU A 20 -4.16 8.46 10.11
CA LEU A 20 -3.93 7.37 9.16
C LEU A 20 -4.68 7.60 7.85
N LEU A 21 -5.94 8.06 7.92
CA LEU A 21 -6.73 8.41 6.74
C LEU A 21 -6.11 9.59 5.97
N GLY A 22 -5.68 10.64 6.67
CA GLY A 22 -5.00 11.78 6.03
C GLY A 22 -3.66 11.40 5.39
N MET A 23 -2.92 10.44 5.97
CA MET A 23 -1.74 9.86 5.33
C MET A 23 -2.09 9.05 4.09
N MET A 24 -3.16 8.23 4.12
CA MET A 24 -3.62 7.51 2.94
C MET A 24 -4.05 8.45 1.82
N GLU A 25 -4.77 9.54 2.12
CA GLU A 25 -5.16 10.54 1.11
C GLU A 25 -3.93 11.14 0.41
N GLN A 26 -2.90 11.53 1.17
CA GLN A 26 -1.64 12.01 0.59
C GLN A 26 -0.93 10.94 -0.24
N LEU A 27 -0.91 9.70 0.25
CA LEU A 27 -0.29 8.58 -0.45
C LEU A 27 -1.06 8.14 -1.70
N THR A 28 -2.34 8.50 -1.85
CA THR A 28 -3.13 8.21 -3.06
C THR A 28 -3.04 9.30 -4.13
N ASN A 29 -2.44 10.45 -3.80
CA ASN A 29 -2.29 11.56 -4.72
C ASN A 29 -1.35 11.19 -5.88
N LYS A 30 -1.75 11.51 -7.10
CA LYS A 30 -0.99 11.21 -8.31
C LYS A 30 0.42 11.80 -8.30
N ASP A 31 0.61 13.03 -7.84
CA ASP A 31 1.93 13.67 -7.82
C ASP A 31 2.91 12.97 -6.86
N ILE A 32 2.40 12.18 -5.91
CA ILE A 32 3.19 11.44 -4.93
C ILE A 32 3.34 9.97 -5.35
N LEU A 33 2.25 9.33 -5.77
CA LEU A 33 2.20 7.88 -5.98
C LEU A 33 2.51 7.44 -7.41
N TYR A 34 2.29 8.29 -8.41
CA TYR A 34 2.40 7.88 -9.81
C TYR A 34 3.80 7.45 -10.19
N GLU A 35 4.82 8.29 -9.92
CA GLU A 35 6.21 8.00 -10.26
C GLU A 35 6.72 6.69 -9.63
N PRO A 36 6.58 6.45 -8.31
CA PRO A 36 7.06 5.20 -7.71
C PRO A 36 6.29 3.97 -8.23
N MET A 37 4.99 4.08 -8.49
CA MET A 37 4.22 2.97 -9.07
C MET A 37 4.60 2.71 -10.53
N LYS A 38 4.89 3.76 -11.30
CA LYS A 38 5.32 3.64 -12.70
C LYS A 38 6.67 2.96 -12.80
N GLU A 39 7.63 3.36 -11.97
CA GLU A 39 8.92 2.70 -11.90
C GLU A 39 8.79 1.21 -11.51
N LEU A 40 7.92 0.90 -10.56
CA LEU A 40 7.67 -0.46 -10.15
C LEU A 40 7.03 -1.28 -11.28
N ASP A 41 6.04 -0.73 -12.00
CA ASP A 41 5.41 -1.35 -13.18
C ASP A 41 6.42 -1.65 -14.28
N ASP A 42 7.36 -0.73 -14.53
CA ASP A 42 8.35 -0.88 -15.59
C ASP A 42 9.41 -1.94 -15.25
N LYS A 43 9.79 -2.07 -13.97
CA LYS A 43 10.80 -3.03 -13.50
C LYS A 43 10.22 -4.44 -13.30
N PHE A 44 8.94 -4.56 -12.96
CA PHE A 44 8.31 -5.84 -12.61
C PHE A 44 8.44 -6.93 -13.69
N PRO A 45 8.13 -6.66 -14.98
CA PRO A 45 8.23 -7.67 -16.04
C PRO A 45 9.63 -8.26 -16.17
N GLU A 46 10.66 -7.41 -16.17
CA GLU A 46 12.06 -7.83 -16.28
C GLU A 46 12.49 -8.66 -15.08
N TRP A 47 12.04 -8.28 -13.87
CA TRP A 47 12.32 -9.07 -12.66
C TRP A 47 11.66 -10.44 -12.71
N MET A 48 10.41 -10.53 -13.19
CA MET A 48 9.69 -11.79 -13.32
C MET A 48 10.40 -12.73 -14.29
N GLU A 49 10.85 -12.25 -15.45
CA GLU A 49 11.60 -13.06 -16.43
C GLU A 49 12.89 -13.64 -15.82
N LYS A 50 13.59 -12.86 -14.99
CA LYS A 50 14.88 -13.25 -14.40
C LYS A 50 14.78 -14.15 -13.17
N ASN A 51 13.65 -14.12 -12.46
CA ASN A 51 13.51 -14.71 -11.13
C ASN A 51 12.38 -15.74 -11.01
N ALA A 52 11.46 -15.85 -11.97
CA ALA A 52 10.32 -16.77 -11.87
C ALA A 52 10.71 -18.23 -11.61
N GLU A 53 11.84 -18.70 -12.16
CA GLU A 53 12.34 -20.07 -11.96
C GLU A 53 13.09 -20.26 -10.62
N LYS A 54 13.42 -19.17 -9.93
CA LYS A 54 14.20 -19.17 -8.67
C LYS A 54 13.32 -18.96 -7.44
N VAL A 55 12.08 -18.55 -7.64
CA VAL A 55 11.11 -18.20 -6.61
C VAL A 55 10.11 -19.35 -6.46
N GLY A 56 9.65 -19.62 -5.23
CA GLY A 56 8.65 -20.66 -5.00
C GLY A 56 7.29 -20.30 -5.62
N ASP A 57 6.52 -21.31 -6.04
CA ASP A 57 5.24 -21.12 -6.74
C ASP A 57 4.26 -20.19 -5.99
N ALA A 58 4.18 -20.32 -4.66
CA ALA A 58 3.30 -19.48 -3.84
C ALA A 58 3.70 -18.00 -3.88
N ASP A 59 4.99 -17.70 -3.85
CA ASP A 59 5.51 -16.34 -3.93
C ASP A 59 5.34 -15.78 -5.34
N LEU A 60 5.56 -16.62 -6.35
CA LEU A 60 5.39 -16.24 -7.75
C LEU A 60 3.95 -15.83 -8.07
N ILE A 61 2.96 -16.54 -7.51
CA ILE A 61 1.54 -16.17 -7.64
C ILE A 61 1.31 -14.79 -7.02
N ARG A 62 1.77 -14.56 -5.79
CA ARG A 62 1.62 -13.28 -5.10
C ARG A 62 2.29 -12.12 -5.85
N TYR A 63 3.49 -12.33 -6.38
CA TYR A 63 4.19 -11.31 -7.17
C TYR A 63 3.47 -10.99 -8.48
N ARG A 64 2.85 -11.98 -9.14
CA ARG A 64 1.99 -11.72 -10.31
C ARG A 64 0.76 -10.90 -9.94
N GLU A 65 0.13 -11.17 -8.80
CA GLU A 65 -1.01 -10.39 -8.32
C GLU A 65 -0.60 -8.93 -8.04
N GLN A 66 0.53 -8.74 -7.34
CA GLN A 66 1.08 -7.40 -7.10
C GLN A 66 1.35 -6.66 -8.41
N GLN A 67 1.97 -7.32 -9.40
CA GLN A 67 2.21 -6.72 -10.72
C GLN A 67 0.92 -6.22 -11.37
N VAL A 68 -0.17 -6.99 -11.27
CA VAL A 68 -1.48 -6.59 -11.80
C VAL A 68 -1.98 -5.33 -11.10
N TYR A 69 -1.91 -5.26 -9.77
CA TYR A 69 -2.38 -4.08 -9.03
C TYR A 69 -1.53 -2.83 -9.30
N VAL A 70 -0.21 -2.98 -9.37
CA VAL A 70 0.70 -1.89 -9.74
C VAL A 70 0.34 -1.35 -11.12
N ARG A 71 0.14 -2.24 -12.09
CA ARG A 71 -0.28 -1.88 -13.45
C ARG A 71 -1.62 -1.16 -13.48
N GLU A 72 -2.62 -1.64 -12.73
CA GLU A 72 -3.94 -1.03 -12.63
C GLU A 72 -3.87 0.39 -12.05
N ILE A 73 -3.05 0.61 -11.02
CA ILE A 73 -2.83 1.94 -10.42
C ILE A 73 -2.23 2.90 -11.46
N VAL A 74 -1.16 2.48 -12.14
CA VAL A 74 -0.50 3.29 -13.18
C VAL A 74 -1.48 3.63 -14.30
N GLN A 75 -2.22 2.65 -14.80
CA GLN A 75 -3.22 2.86 -15.85
C GLN A 75 -4.35 3.79 -15.40
N ARG A 76 -4.75 3.73 -14.13
CA ARG A 76 -5.75 4.64 -13.60
C ARG A 76 -5.24 6.06 -13.59
N PHE A 77 -4.02 6.31 -13.10
CA PHE A 77 -3.39 7.62 -13.15
C PHE A 77 -3.19 8.16 -14.57
N GLU A 78 -2.87 7.30 -15.54
CA GLU A 78 -2.71 7.67 -16.96
C GLU A 78 -4.05 7.90 -17.68
N SER A 79 -5.18 7.54 -17.06
CA SER A 79 -6.51 7.77 -17.62
C SER A 79 -6.76 9.27 -17.81
N LYS A 80 -7.32 9.64 -18.97
CA LYS A 80 -7.73 11.02 -19.28
C LYS A 80 -8.83 11.56 -18.36
N THR A 81 -9.54 10.66 -17.68
CA THR A 81 -10.64 10.99 -16.77
C THR A 81 -10.22 11.00 -15.31
N TYR A 82 -8.95 10.68 -15.01
CA TYR A 82 -8.45 10.67 -13.64
C TYR A 82 -8.41 12.08 -13.06
N THR A 83 -8.84 12.20 -11.81
CA THR A 83 -8.59 13.38 -10.97
C THR A 83 -8.46 12.97 -9.51
N ASP A 84 -7.51 13.57 -8.81
CA ASP A 84 -7.33 13.41 -7.35
C ASP A 84 -8.52 13.96 -6.54
N GLU A 85 -9.48 14.64 -7.19
CA GLU A 85 -10.64 15.24 -6.53
C GLU A 85 -11.86 14.32 -6.46
N THR A 86 -11.92 13.23 -7.25
CA THR A 86 -13.08 12.34 -7.21
C THR A 86 -12.90 11.19 -6.24
N GLU A 87 -13.91 10.97 -5.40
CA GLU A 87 -13.91 9.86 -4.45
C GLU A 87 -13.79 8.50 -5.16
N ALA A 88 -14.39 8.35 -6.35
CA ALA A 88 -14.27 7.12 -7.13
C ALA A 88 -12.83 6.83 -7.59
N ASP A 89 -12.04 7.87 -7.93
CA ASP A 89 -10.62 7.71 -8.24
C ASP A 89 -9.83 7.29 -7.01
N LYS A 90 -10.01 8.01 -5.90
CA LYS A 90 -9.32 7.72 -4.65
C LYS A 90 -9.64 6.31 -4.15
N GLU A 91 -10.91 5.93 -4.09
CA GLU A 91 -11.36 4.60 -3.69
C GLU A 91 -10.76 3.51 -4.58
N TYR A 92 -10.70 3.75 -5.90
CA TYR A 92 -10.08 2.79 -6.82
C TYR A 92 -8.60 2.57 -6.48
N ILE A 93 -7.83 3.64 -6.27
CA ILE A 93 -6.40 3.57 -5.93
C ILE A 93 -6.21 2.89 -4.57
N VAL A 94 -6.99 3.28 -3.55
CA VAL A 94 -6.97 2.69 -2.20
C VAL A 94 -7.25 1.18 -2.26
N GLU A 95 -8.27 0.75 -3.01
CA GLU A 95 -8.62 -0.65 -3.14
C GLU A 95 -7.47 -1.48 -3.74
N ARG A 96 -6.73 -0.95 -4.72
CA ARG A 96 -5.59 -1.67 -5.33
C ARG A 96 -4.40 -1.71 -4.38
N MET A 97 -4.15 -0.65 -3.65
CA MET A 97 -3.11 -0.61 -2.61
C MET A 97 -3.40 -1.65 -1.51
N GLN A 98 -4.66 -1.75 -1.06
CA GLN A 98 -5.07 -2.76 -0.08
C GLN A 98 -4.91 -4.19 -0.62
N LYS A 99 -5.31 -4.44 -1.87
CA LYS A 99 -5.12 -5.76 -2.51
C LYS A 99 -3.64 -6.11 -2.68
N MET A 100 -2.81 -5.14 -3.07
CA MET A 100 -1.36 -5.30 -3.17
C MET A 100 -0.75 -5.65 -1.80
N GLN A 101 -1.18 -4.98 -0.73
CA GLN A 101 -0.76 -5.30 0.63
C GLN A 101 -1.23 -6.70 1.07
N ALA A 102 -2.45 -7.09 0.72
CA ALA A 102 -2.99 -8.42 1.01
C ALA A 102 -2.26 -9.55 0.27
N ALA A 103 -1.70 -9.29 -0.91
CA ALA A 103 -0.79 -10.19 -1.62
C ALA A 103 0.59 -10.33 -0.92
N GLY A 104 0.84 -9.53 0.13
CA GLY A 104 2.04 -9.57 0.95
C GLY A 104 3.13 -8.64 0.43
N SER A 105 4.33 -8.76 1.00
CA SER A 105 5.44 -7.86 0.68
C SER A 105 5.91 -8.02 -0.78
N PRO A 106 6.25 -6.92 -1.46
CA PRO A 106 6.84 -6.96 -2.79
C PRO A 106 8.28 -7.53 -2.79
N PRO A 107 8.81 -7.97 -3.95
CA PRO A 107 10.19 -8.43 -4.04
C PRO A 107 11.18 -7.34 -3.62
N VAL A 108 12.06 -7.64 -2.68
CA VAL A 108 13.03 -6.67 -2.12
C VAL A 108 13.92 -6.03 -3.19
N ASP A 109 14.25 -6.77 -4.25
CA ASP A 109 15.08 -6.27 -5.35
C ASP A 109 14.35 -5.25 -6.24
N LEU A 110 13.01 -5.29 -6.28
CA LEU A 110 12.18 -4.35 -7.03
C LEU A 110 11.94 -3.06 -6.25
N VAL A 111 12.00 -3.15 -4.93
CA VAL A 111 11.58 -2.08 -4.03
C VAL A 111 12.80 -1.23 -3.63
N GLY A 112 14.01 -1.79 -3.55
CA GLY A 112 15.23 -0.99 -3.34
C GLY A 112 15.12 0.00 -2.17
N ASP A 113 15.45 1.28 -2.40
CA ASP A 113 15.33 2.37 -1.40
C ASP A 113 13.89 2.68 -0.94
N MET A 114 12.85 2.00 -1.47
CA MET A 114 11.50 1.98 -0.87
C MET A 114 11.42 1.13 0.41
N ALA A 115 12.54 0.79 1.05
CA ALA A 115 12.57 0.38 2.46
C ALA A 115 11.73 1.32 3.35
N LYS A 116 11.72 2.62 3.05
CA LYS A 116 10.82 3.60 3.70
C LYS A 116 9.34 3.39 3.39
N ALA A 117 8.98 3.00 2.16
CA ALA A 117 7.59 2.68 1.84
C ALA A 117 7.17 1.38 2.55
N GLN A 118 8.07 0.41 2.70
CA GLN A 118 7.82 -0.78 3.49
C GLN A 118 7.71 -0.47 5.00
N GLU A 119 8.41 0.53 5.52
CA GLU A 119 8.14 1.10 6.85
C GLU A 119 6.75 1.76 6.92
N ILE A 120 6.35 2.52 5.89
CA ILE A 120 5.03 3.20 5.84
C ILE A 120 3.86 2.21 5.68
N PHE A 121 3.99 1.20 4.82
CA PHE A 121 2.93 0.21 4.52
C PHE A 121 3.02 -1.04 5.41
N GLY A 122 4.20 -1.36 5.95
CA GLY A 122 4.46 -2.52 6.81
C GLY A 122 4.36 -2.25 8.30
N ALA A 123 4.48 -1.00 8.77
CA ALA A 123 4.25 -0.66 10.18
C ALA A 123 2.81 -0.92 10.64
N ALA A 124 1.86 -1.11 9.71
CA ALA A 124 0.51 -1.59 10.03
C ALA A 124 0.46 -3.07 10.48
N GLN A 125 1.53 -3.85 10.26
CA GLN A 125 1.62 -5.25 10.71
C GLN A 125 2.47 -5.46 11.98
N ASP A 126 3.27 -4.46 12.39
CA ASP A 126 4.04 -4.51 13.64
C ASP A 126 3.28 -3.91 14.84
N GLY A 127 1.94 -3.85 14.74
CA GLY A 127 1.03 -3.45 15.82
C GLY A 127 0.76 -4.54 16.87
N CYS A 128 1.67 -5.48 17.09
CA CYS A 128 1.59 -6.43 18.21
C CYS A 128 2.99 -6.89 18.67
N PRO A 129 3.70 -6.16 19.54
CA PRO A 129 4.47 -6.84 20.54
C PRO A 129 3.47 -7.47 21.52
N MET A 130 3.30 -8.79 21.45
CA MET A 130 3.02 -9.52 22.69
C MET A 130 4.16 -9.21 23.66
N GLN A 131 3.92 -8.30 24.61
CA GLN A 131 4.55 -8.31 25.92
C GLN A 131 3.53 -7.99 26.99
#